data_AF-A0A352NQM8-F1
#
_entry.id   AF-A0A352NQM8-F1
#
_cell.length_a   1.000
_cell.length_b   1.000
_cell.length_c   1.000
_cell.angle_alpha   90.00
_cell.angle_beta   90.00
_cell.angle_gamma   90.00
#
_symmetry.space_group_name_H-M   'P 1'
#
loop_
_entity.id
_entity.type
_entity.pdbx_description
1 polymer ?
#
loop_
_entity_poly.entity_id
_entity_poly.type
_entity_poly.pdbx_seq_one_letter_code
_entity_poly.pdbx_strand_id
1 'polypeptide(L)'
;MGLKNIQPGELPALALAYIGDAVYELAVRYHLVNSGIARVNRLHDEAVKFVQAKAQARLLRELEGLLTEEETAVIRRGRNAKSPHTPRSTGVIDYRQSTAFECLIGYLYLKG
;
A
#
# COMPACT_ATOMS: atom_id res chain seq x y z
N MET A 1 12.59 -10.81 -16.87
CA MET A 1 13.34 -10.56 -15.62
C MET A 1 12.88 -11.61 -14.63
N GLY A 2 13.65 -12.70 -14.45
CA GLY A 2 13.25 -13.78 -13.57
C GLY A 2 13.30 -13.31 -12.12
N LEU A 3 12.15 -13.14 -11.49
CA LEU A 3 12.12 -12.98 -10.05
C LEU A 3 12.75 -14.25 -9.47
N LYS A 4 13.74 -14.09 -8.59
CA LYS A 4 14.19 -15.20 -7.72
C LYS A 4 12.95 -15.85 -7.08
N ASN A 5 13.03 -17.09 -6.59
CA ASN A 5 11.98 -17.67 -5.73
C ASN A 5 11.79 -16.77 -4.50
N ILE A 6 10.95 -15.74 -4.63
CA ILE A 6 10.60 -14.81 -3.57
C ILE A 6 9.52 -15.51 -2.78
N GLN A 7 9.73 -15.67 -1.48
CA GLN A 7 8.68 -16.09 -0.55
C GLN A 7 8.08 -14.82 0.06
N PRO A 8 6.91 -14.33 -0.39
CA PRO A 8 6.41 -13.02 0.01
C PRO A 8 6.15 -12.92 1.51
N GLY A 9 5.77 -14.05 2.14
CA GLY A 9 5.55 -14.14 3.59
C GLY A 9 6.82 -13.87 4.42
N GLU A 10 8.00 -14.15 3.88
CA GLU A 10 9.29 -13.99 4.58
C GLU A 10 9.92 -12.61 4.38
N LEU A 11 9.41 -11.81 3.43
CA LEU A 11 9.98 -10.50 3.14
C LEU A 11 9.81 -9.53 4.32
N PRO A 12 10.79 -8.63 4.55
CA PRO A 12 10.65 -7.54 5.49
C PRO A 12 9.44 -6.66 5.13
N ALA A 13 8.70 -6.21 6.15
CA ALA A 13 7.50 -5.39 5.95
C ALA A 13 7.78 -4.14 5.09
N LEU A 14 8.87 -3.42 5.35
CA LEU A 14 9.21 -2.23 4.55
C LEU A 14 9.55 -2.55 3.08
N ALA A 15 10.04 -3.76 2.79
CA ALA A 15 10.26 -4.20 1.41
C ALA A 15 8.93 -4.51 0.70
N LEU A 16 7.97 -5.12 1.41
CA LEU A 16 6.61 -5.32 0.90
C LEU A 16 5.90 -3.98 0.67
N ALA A 17 5.98 -3.05 1.63
CA ALA A 17 5.42 -1.71 1.46
C ALA A 17 6.03 -0.97 0.28
N TYR A 18 7.36 -1.05 0.10
CA TYR A 18 8.05 -0.41 -1.03
C TYR A 18 7.52 -0.85 -2.40
N ILE A 19 7.36 -2.16 -2.62
CA ILE A 19 6.79 -2.64 -3.90
C ILE A 19 5.28 -2.39 -3.99
N GLY A 20 4.57 -2.48 -2.85
CA GLY A 20 3.13 -2.28 -2.78
C GLY A 20 2.71 -0.86 -3.10
N ASP A 21 3.45 0.15 -2.64
CA ASP A 21 3.24 1.55 -2.99
C ASP A 21 3.32 1.76 -4.51
N ALA A 22 4.36 1.22 -5.15
CA ALA A 22 4.52 1.31 -6.61
C ALA A 22 3.38 0.62 -7.38
N VAL A 23 2.95 -0.56 -6.93
CA VAL A 23 1.85 -1.31 -7.54
C VAL A 23 0.52 -0.56 -7.38
N TYR A 24 0.23 -0.03 -6.20
CA TYR A 24 -0.99 0.72 -5.93
C TYR A 24 -1.03 2.05 -6.71
N GLU A 25 0.08 2.79 -6.74
CA GLU A 25 0.23 4.01 -7.53
C GLU A 25 -0.04 3.75 -9.02
N LEU A 26 0.52 2.67 -9.58
CA LEU A 26 0.28 2.30 -10.97
C LEU A 26 -1.19 1.95 -11.22
N ALA A 27 -1.82 1.18 -10.34
CA ALA A 27 -3.23 0.82 -10.45
C ALA A 27 -4.15 2.06 -10.42
N VAL A 28 -3.88 3.01 -9.51
CA VAL A 28 -4.60 4.29 -9.42
C VAL A 28 -4.42 5.10 -10.70
N ARG A 29 -3.18 5.28 -11.17
CA ARG A 29 -2.90 6.03 -12.40
C ARG A 29 -3.59 5.40 -13.61
N TYR A 30 -3.53 4.08 -13.72
CA TYR A 30 -4.20 3.33 -14.78
C TYR A 30 -5.72 3.56 -14.73
N HIS A 31 -6.34 3.45 -13.56
CA HIS A 31 -7.76 3.71 -13.37
C HIS A 31 -8.16 5.14 -13.79
N LEU A 32 -7.37 6.16 -13.42
CA LEU A 32 -7.64 7.56 -13.75
C LEU A 32 -7.48 7.88 -15.24
N VAL A 33 -6.49 7.28 -15.90
CA VAL A 33 -6.36 7.39 -17.37
C VAL A 33 -7.56 6.73 -18.05
N ASN A 34 -7.95 5.54 -17.58
CA ASN A 34 -9.07 4.79 -18.15
C ASN A 34 -10.44 5.44 -17.88
N SER A 35 -10.55 6.32 -16.88
CA SER A 35 -11.76 7.12 -16.63
C SER A 35 -11.86 8.37 -17.54
N GLY A 36 -10.91 8.55 -18.46
CA GLY A 36 -10.93 9.62 -19.48
C GLY A 36 -10.20 10.90 -19.06
N ILE A 37 -9.45 10.89 -17.96
CA ILE A 37 -8.65 12.05 -17.55
C ILE A 37 -7.35 12.08 -18.35
N ALA A 38 -7.20 13.05 -19.25
CA ALA A 38 -6.00 13.19 -20.08
C ALA A 38 -5.04 14.31 -19.65
N ARG A 39 -5.50 15.28 -18.83
CA ARG A 39 -4.64 16.38 -18.36
C ARG A 39 -3.78 15.94 -17.19
N VAL A 40 -2.46 16.00 -17.34
CA VAL A 40 -1.47 15.54 -16.35
C VAL A 40 -1.66 16.17 -14.97
N ASN A 41 -1.87 17.49 -14.88
CA ASN A 41 -2.10 18.13 -13.58
C ASN A 41 -3.33 17.57 -12.86
N ARG A 42 -4.42 17.34 -13.61
CA ARG A 42 -5.63 16.73 -13.05
C ARG A 42 -5.41 15.28 -12.65
N LEU A 43 -4.64 14.51 -13.43
CA LEU A 43 -4.26 13.14 -13.05
C LEU A 43 -3.50 13.13 -11.71
N HIS A 44 -2.55 14.04 -11.54
CA HIS A 44 -1.80 14.17 -10.29
C HIS A 44 -2.71 14.52 -9.11
N ASP A 45 -3.52 15.57 -9.26
CA ASP A 45 -4.43 16.04 -8.20
C ASP A 45 -5.43 14.96 -7.78
N GLU A 46 -5.96 14.19 -8.74
CA GLU A 46 -6.84 13.06 -8.43
C GLU A 46 -6.08 11.89 -7.80
N ALA A 47 -4.90 11.51 -8.33
CA ALA A 47 -4.10 10.41 -7.79
C ALA A 47 -3.76 10.62 -6.31
N VAL A 48 -3.34 11.84 -5.93
CA VAL A 48 -3.03 12.21 -4.54
C VAL A 48 -4.18 11.87 -3.58
N LYS A 49 -5.44 12.00 -4.02
CA LYS A 49 -6.60 11.69 -3.18
C LYS A 49 -6.69 10.20 -2.81
N PHE A 50 -6.24 9.31 -3.70
CA PHE A 50 -6.22 7.86 -3.48
C PHE A 50 -4.99 7.40 -2.71
N VAL A 51 -3.83 7.99 -2.98
CA VAL A 51 -2.52 7.48 -2.53
C VAL A 51 -2.04 8.11 -1.23
N GLN A 52 -2.66 9.21 -0.77
CA GLN A 52 -2.38 9.76 0.56
C GLN A 52 -2.64 8.76 1.69
N ALA A 53 -1.82 8.82 2.75
CA ALA A 53 -1.86 7.88 3.88
C ALA A 53 -3.26 7.75 4.52
N LYS A 54 -3.99 8.85 4.66
CA LYS A 54 -5.35 8.84 5.23
C LYS A 54 -6.35 8.03 4.40
N ALA A 55 -6.24 8.09 3.07
CA ALA A 55 -7.11 7.36 2.16
C ALA A 55 -6.80 5.86 2.21
N GLN A 56 -5.51 5.50 2.14
CA GLN A 56 -5.08 4.11 2.29
C GLN A 56 -5.45 3.51 3.65
N ALA A 57 -5.27 4.27 4.74
CA ALA A 57 -5.66 3.85 6.08
C ALA A 57 -7.17 3.57 6.20
N ARG A 58 -8.00 4.33 5.47
CA ARG A 58 -9.43 4.07 5.38
C ARG A 58 -9.72 2.77 4.62
N LEU A 59 -9.11 2.59 3.45
CA LEU A 59 -9.30 1.38 2.64
C LEU A 59 -8.91 0.12 3.43
N LEU A 60 -7.79 0.16 4.17
CA LEU A 60 -7.38 -0.96 5.00
C LEU A 60 -8.45 -1.35 6.04
N ARG A 61 -9.07 -0.36 6.70
CA ARG A 61 -10.17 -0.63 7.65
C ARG A 61 -11.38 -1.28 7.00
N GLU A 62 -11.67 -0.94 5.75
CA GLU A 62 -12.75 -1.55 4.98
C GLU A 62 -12.42 -3.00 4.57
N LEU A 63 -11.13 -3.36 4.50
CA LEU A 63 -10.66 -4.70 4.15
C LEU A 63 -10.52 -5.66 5.33
N GLU A 64 -10.28 -5.19 6.56
CA GLU A 64 -9.89 -6.04 7.72
C GLU A 64 -10.80 -7.28 7.95
N GLY A 65 -12.11 -7.17 7.70
CA GLY A 65 -13.06 -8.28 7.87
C GLY A 65 -13.10 -9.30 6.73
N LEU A 66 -12.35 -9.05 5.64
CA LEU A 66 -12.32 -9.87 4.44
C LEU A 66 -10.98 -10.62 4.28
N LEU A 67 -10.01 -10.33 5.16
CA LEU A 67 -8.66 -10.88 5.06
C LEU A 67 -8.58 -12.28 5.66
N THR A 68 -7.77 -13.12 5.02
CA THR A 68 -7.31 -14.39 5.59
C THR A 68 -6.41 -14.16 6.80
N GLU A 69 -6.14 -15.22 7.57
CA GLU A 69 -5.19 -15.16 8.70
C GLU A 69 -3.78 -14.73 8.25
N GLU A 70 -3.34 -15.21 7.09
CA GLU A 70 -2.03 -14.90 6.53
C GLU A 70 -1.92 -13.41 6.14
N GLU A 71 -2.92 -12.89 5.44
CA GLU A 71 -2.99 -11.46 5.07
C GLU A 71 -3.11 -10.57 6.32
N THR A 72 -3.88 -11.03 7.33
CA THR A 72 -3.97 -10.37 8.63
C THR A 72 -2.60 -10.31 9.33
N ALA A 73 -1.80 -11.37 9.23
CA ALA A 73 -0.44 -11.38 9.77
C ALA A 73 0.48 -10.40 9.01
N VAL A 74 0.33 -10.28 7.69
CA VAL A 74 1.07 -9.30 6.86
C VAL A 74 0.76 -7.87 7.28
N ILE A 75 -0.51 -7.49 7.40
CA ILE A 75 -0.89 -6.12 7.82
C ILE A 75 -0.40 -5.81 9.24
N ARG A 76 -0.41 -6.80 10.14
CA ARG A 76 0.10 -6.64 11.51
C ARG A 76 1.60 -6.34 11.52
N ARG A 77 2.38 -6.99 10.64
CA ARG A 77 3.82 -6.68 10.47
C ARG A 77 4.01 -5.27 9.93
N GLY A 78 3.20 -4.86 8.95
CA GLY A 78 3.23 -3.49 8.39
C GLY A 78 2.97 -2.40 9.44
N ARG A 79 1.94 -2.56 10.28
CA ARG A 79 1.61 -1.59 11.35
C ARG A 79 2.74 -1.38 12.36
N ASN A 80 3.51 -2.42 12.58
CA ASN A 80 4.61 -2.44 13.56
C ASN A 80 5.96 -2.12 12.93
N ALA A 81 6.03 -1.92 11.61
CA ALA A 81 7.25 -1.55 10.93
C ALA A 81 7.69 -0.15 11.41
N LYS A 82 8.91 -0.07 11.97
CA LYS A 82 9.49 1.19 12.41
C LYS A 82 10.23 1.82 11.25
N SER A 83 9.62 2.83 10.62
CA SER A 83 10.32 3.66 9.64
C SER A 83 11.15 4.74 10.35
N PRO A 84 12.42 4.96 9.97
CA PRO A 84 13.26 6.02 10.54
C PRO A 84 12.68 7.43 10.30
N HIS A 85 11.77 7.59 9.33
CA HIS A 85 11.13 8.86 8.99
C HIS A 85 9.69 9.01 9.52
N THR A 86 9.31 8.25 10.55
CA THR A 86 7.95 8.31 11.11
C THR A 86 7.60 9.74 11.59
N PRO A 87 6.49 10.35 11.13
CA PRO A 87 6.09 11.70 11.53
C PRO A 87 5.86 11.85 13.05
N ARG A 88 6.07 13.04 13.62
CA ARG A 88 5.77 13.29 15.05
C ARG A 88 4.26 13.51 15.28
N SER A 89 3.72 12.76 16.23
CA SER A 89 2.38 12.82 16.86
C SER A 89 1.13 12.47 16.01
N THR A 90 0.50 13.40 15.31
CA THR A 90 -0.91 13.26 14.87
C THR A 90 -1.13 12.37 13.65
N GLY A 91 -0.12 12.21 12.79
CA GLY A 91 -0.19 11.37 11.58
C GLY A 91 0.29 9.93 11.75
N VAL A 92 0.74 9.53 12.94
CA VAL A 92 1.43 8.25 13.15
C VAL A 92 0.50 7.06 12.92
N ILE A 93 -0.77 7.17 13.30
CA ILE A 93 -1.75 6.08 13.11
C ILE A 93 -2.03 5.89 11.63
N ASP A 94 -2.39 6.95 10.91
CA ASP A 94 -2.66 6.87 9.47
C ASP A 94 -1.43 6.39 8.70
N TYR A 95 -0.22 6.82 9.08
CA TYR A 95 1.02 6.36 8.47
C TYR A 95 1.27 4.85 8.69
N ARG A 96 1.05 4.34 9.92
CA ARG A 96 1.19 2.90 10.20
C ARG A 96 0.13 2.08 9.47
N GLN A 97 -1.08 2.61 9.33
CA GLN A 97 -2.16 1.96 8.60
C GLN A 97 -1.90 1.99 7.08
N SER A 98 -1.39 3.08 6.52
CA SER A 98 -1.00 3.15 5.10
C SER A 98 0.14 2.19 4.80
N THR A 99 1.19 2.16 5.64
CA THR A 99 2.29 1.19 5.50
C THR A 99 1.79 -0.25 5.51
N ALA A 100 0.81 -0.56 6.37
CA ALA A 100 0.20 -1.88 6.42
C ALA A 100 -0.63 -2.22 5.18
N PHE A 101 -1.32 -1.24 4.61
CA PHE A 101 -2.01 -1.37 3.34
C PHE A 101 -1.02 -1.66 2.20
N GLU A 102 0.04 -0.88 2.08
CA GLU A 102 1.10 -1.08 1.10
C GLU A 102 1.75 -2.47 1.25
N CYS A 103 2.01 -2.92 2.49
CA CYS A 103 2.49 -4.29 2.75
C CYS A 103 1.54 -5.35 2.18
N LEU A 104 0.23 -5.20 2.37
CA LEU A 104 -0.75 -6.14 1.86
C LEU A 104 -0.76 -6.16 0.32
N ILE A 105 -0.76 -5.00 -0.32
CA ILE A 105 -0.69 -4.91 -1.79
C ILE A 105 0.58 -5.56 -2.32
N GLY A 106 1.74 -5.26 -1.73
CA GLY A 106 3.00 -5.85 -2.13
C GLY A 106 3.05 -7.36 -1.94
N TYR A 107 2.48 -7.85 -0.83
CA TYR A 107 2.37 -9.29 -0.56
C TYR A 107 1.52 -10.00 -1.62
N LEU A 108 0.32 -9.49 -1.89
CA LEU A 108 -0.60 -10.06 -2.87
C LEU A 108 0.00 -10.06 -4.27
N TYR A 109 0.60 -8.95 -4.69
CA TYR A 109 1.25 -8.83 -5.99
C TYR A 109 2.38 -9.83 -6.20
N LEU A 110 3.18 -10.09 -5.17
CA LEU A 110 4.28 -11.06 -5.24
C LEU A 110 3.82 -12.51 -5.08
N LYS A 111 2.65 -12.75 -4.47
CA LYS A 111 2.06 -14.09 -4.31
C LYS A 111 1.52 -14.64 -5.63
N GLY A 112 1.05 -13.77 -6.53
CA GLY A 112 0.48 -14.13 -7.83
C GLY A 112 -1.01 -14.31 -7.77
#